data_AF-A0A536KYT7-F1
#
_entry.id   AF-A0A536KYT7-F1
#
_cell.length_a   1.000
_cell.length_b   1.000
_cell.length_c   1.000
_cell.angle_alpha   90.00
_cell.angle_beta   90.00
_cell.angle_gamma   90.00
#
_symmetry.space_group_name_H-M   'P 1'
#
loop_
_entity.id
_entity.type
_entity.pdbx_description
1 polymer ?
#
loop_
_entity_poly.entity_id
_entity_poly.type
_entity_poly.pdbx_seq_one_letter_code
_entity_poly.pdbx_strand_id
1 'polypeptide(L)'
;PAALGSPDAVYLQQPPSVPSGGEVSLVYVRSDIKTSGLTGVSVLVTEARGRVEEQYFQKTLGPGVTIEQVTVNGHSGYWISGRPHQFVITDAEGNPYPETLRLATNTLVIDEGGTLVRIEGDLSKDQAIQIARSMS
;
A
#
# COMPACT_ATOMS: atom_id res chain seq x y z
N PRO A 1 4.29 7.13 -9.94
CA PRO A 1 5.69 7.30 -9.47
C PRO A 1 6.72 7.26 -10.60
N ALA A 2 7.55 8.30 -10.72
CA ALA A 2 8.57 8.41 -11.77
C ALA A 2 9.59 7.26 -11.72
N ALA A 3 9.90 6.72 -10.54
CA ALA A 3 10.82 5.59 -10.38
C ALA A 3 10.33 4.29 -11.06
N LEU A 4 9.03 4.17 -11.32
CA LEU A 4 8.44 3.04 -12.03
C LEU A 4 8.13 3.36 -13.50
N GLY A 5 8.20 4.62 -13.93
CA GLY A 5 7.68 5.03 -15.25
C GLY A 5 6.14 4.97 -15.35
N SER A 6 5.62 4.89 -16.57
CA SER A 6 4.17 4.83 -16.82
C SER A 6 3.55 3.51 -16.33
N PRO A 7 2.36 3.53 -15.70
CA PRO A 7 1.67 2.31 -15.31
C PRO A 7 1.23 1.51 -16.55
N ASP A 8 1.21 0.18 -16.41
CA ASP A 8 0.70 -0.74 -17.43
C ASP A 8 -0.83 -0.75 -17.48
N ALA A 9 -1.47 -0.48 -16.34
CA ALA A 9 -2.92 -0.27 -16.24
C ALA A 9 -3.28 0.66 -15.09
N VAL A 10 -4.42 1.33 -15.21
CA VAL A 10 -5.01 2.18 -14.18
C VAL A 10 -6.45 1.74 -13.95
N TYR A 11 -6.81 1.48 -12.69
CA TYR A 11 -8.16 1.12 -12.29
C TYR A 11 -8.71 2.16 -11.32
N LEU A 12 -9.97 2.53 -11.54
CA LEU A 12 -10.74 3.34 -10.60
C LEU A 12 -11.86 2.47 -10.05
N GLN A 13 -11.93 2.35 -8.74
CA GLN A 13 -13.00 1.64 -8.04
C GLN A 13 -13.80 2.62 -7.20
N GLN A 14 -15.11 2.43 -7.16
CA GLN A 14 -16.04 3.25 -6.39
C GLN A 14 -16.65 2.44 -5.24
N PRO A 15 -17.08 3.10 -4.16
CA PRO A 15 -17.85 2.47 -3.10
C PRO A 15 -19.07 1.71 -3.65
N PRO A 16 -19.54 0.64 -2.97
CA PRO A 16 -19.17 0.24 -1.60
C PRO A 16 -18.07 -0.83 -1.52
N SER A 17 -17.48 -1.25 -2.65
CA SER A 17 -16.50 -2.36 -2.67
C SER A 17 -15.08 -1.93 -2.29
N VAL A 18 -14.86 -0.63 -2.06
CA VAL A 18 -13.61 0.01 -1.64
C VAL A 18 -13.95 1.09 -0.59
N PRO A 19 -12.96 1.70 0.11
CA PRO A 19 -13.22 2.76 1.09
C PRO A 19 -14.11 3.89 0.55
N SER A 20 -14.84 4.57 1.44
CA SER A 20 -15.89 5.56 1.11
C SER A 20 -15.49 6.68 0.13
N GLY A 21 -14.20 7.02 0.01
CA GLY A 21 -13.71 7.99 -0.97
C GLY A 21 -13.34 7.44 -2.35
N GLY A 22 -13.56 6.14 -2.60
CA GLY A 22 -13.06 5.44 -3.79
C GLY A 22 -11.57 5.10 -3.69
N GLU A 23 -11.09 4.40 -4.71
CA GLU A 23 -9.71 3.92 -4.79
C GLU A 23 -9.19 3.98 -6.23
N VAL A 24 -7.97 4.46 -6.41
CA VAL A 24 -7.21 4.38 -7.66
C VAL A 24 -6.08 3.38 -7.50
N SER A 25 -5.95 2.46 -8.44
CA SER A 25 -4.86 1.46 -8.46
C SER A 25 -4.06 1.58 -9.76
N LEU A 26 -2.75 1.76 -9.63
CA LEU A 26 -1.75 1.81 -10.70
C LEU A 26 -0.99 0.49 -10.72
N VAL A 27 -1.06 -0.22 -11.84
CA VAL A 27 -0.46 -1.55 -12.01
C VAL A 27 0.85 -1.44 -12.77
N TYR A 28 1.88 -2.12 -12.27
CA TYR A 28 3.21 -2.16 -12.88
C TYR A 28 3.69 -3.60 -13.07
N VAL A 29 4.21 -3.89 -14.26
CA VAL A 29 4.95 -5.10 -14.61
C VAL A 29 6.36 -4.72 -15.00
N ARG A 30 7.32 -5.01 -14.13
CA ARG A 30 8.73 -4.61 -14.26
C ARG A 30 9.62 -5.83 -14.22
N SER A 31 10.49 -5.98 -15.22
CA SER A 31 11.32 -7.19 -15.39
C SER A 31 12.36 -7.38 -14.30
N ASP A 32 12.74 -6.30 -13.62
CA ASP A 32 13.70 -6.26 -12.52
C ASP A 32 13.06 -6.47 -11.14
N ILE A 33 11.72 -6.56 -11.06
CA ILE A 33 10.99 -6.81 -9.82
C ILE A 33 10.18 -8.09 -10.00
N LYS A 34 10.32 -9.03 -9.06
CA LYS A 34 9.60 -10.30 -9.14
C LYS A 34 8.08 -10.07 -9.11
N THR A 35 7.37 -10.68 -10.04
CA THR A 35 5.91 -10.66 -10.09
C THR A 35 5.29 -11.53 -9.01
N SER A 36 4.19 -11.08 -8.43
CA SER A 36 3.37 -11.89 -7.52
C SER A 36 2.80 -13.11 -8.26
N GLY A 37 2.88 -14.28 -7.63
CA GLY A 37 2.24 -15.50 -8.15
C GLY A 37 0.72 -15.48 -8.11
N LEU A 38 0.10 -14.52 -7.42
CA LEU A 38 -1.36 -14.38 -7.33
C LEU A 38 -1.95 -13.62 -8.53
N THR A 39 -1.23 -12.59 -9.02
CA THR A 39 -1.78 -11.63 -10.00
C THR A 39 -0.90 -11.47 -11.24
N GLY A 40 0.36 -11.91 -11.22
CA GLY A 40 1.34 -11.63 -12.28
C GLY A 40 1.85 -10.18 -12.29
N VAL A 41 1.48 -9.36 -11.30
CA VAL A 41 1.88 -7.95 -11.17
C VAL A 41 3.15 -7.84 -10.33
N SER A 42 4.09 -6.95 -10.70
CA SER A 42 5.34 -6.74 -9.94
C SER A 42 5.18 -5.70 -8.83
N VAL A 43 4.52 -4.58 -9.14
CA VAL A 43 4.21 -3.53 -8.15
C VAL A 43 2.78 -3.05 -8.35
N LEU A 44 2.07 -2.88 -7.25
CA LEU A 44 0.77 -2.23 -7.21
C LEU A 44 0.89 -0.98 -6.33
N VAL A 45 0.53 0.18 -6.88
CA VAL A 45 0.38 1.41 -6.11
C VAL A 45 -1.09 1.74 -6.03
N THR A 46 -1.59 1.93 -4.82
CA THR A 46 -3.01 2.22 -4.56
C THR A 46 -3.13 3.51 -3.77
N GLU A 47 -4.05 4.37 -4.17
CA GLU A 47 -4.43 5.60 -3.47
C GLU A 47 -5.91 5.53 -3.08
N ALA A 48 -6.19 5.78 -1.80
CA ALA A 48 -7.55 5.88 -1.27
C ALA A 48 -7.65 7.03 -0.27
N ARG A 49 -8.85 7.60 -0.10
CA ARG A 49 -9.07 8.57 0.97
C ARG A 49 -9.19 7.87 2.31
N GLY A 50 -8.43 8.33 3.28
CA GLY A 50 -8.37 7.72 4.59
C GLY A 50 -7.03 7.98 5.27
N ARG A 51 -6.83 7.30 6.38
CA ARG A 51 -5.60 7.38 7.18
C ARG A 51 -5.27 6.03 7.78
N VAL A 52 -3.99 5.87 8.10
CA VAL A 52 -3.49 4.72 8.82
C VAL A 52 -3.38 5.05 10.31
N GLU A 53 -3.86 4.18 11.18
CA GLU A 53 -3.79 4.39 12.63
C GLU A 53 -3.01 3.27 13.31
N GLU A 54 -2.06 3.63 14.17
CA GLU A 54 -1.15 2.70 14.84
C GLU A 54 -1.90 1.60 15.62
N GLN A 55 -3.03 1.97 16.22
CA GLN A 55 -3.86 1.08 17.04
C GLN A 55 -4.38 -0.15 16.29
N TYR A 56 -4.45 -0.11 14.96
CA TYR A 56 -4.88 -1.25 14.15
C TYR A 56 -3.76 -2.24 13.85
N PHE A 57 -2.50 -1.85 13.99
CA PHE A 57 -1.36 -2.74 13.74
C PHE A 57 -1.08 -3.69 14.90
N GLN A 58 -1.32 -3.25 16.14
CA GLN A 58 -1.03 -4.04 17.34
C GLN A 58 -1.91 -5.30 17.47
N LYS A 59 -3.06 -5.36 16.80
CA LYS A 59 -4.06 -6.44 16.94
C LYS A 59 -4.08 -7.44 15.80
N THR A 60 -3.43 -7.13 14.67
CA THR A 60 -3.69 -7.83 13.39
C THR A 60 -2.52 -8.68 12.90
N LEU A 61 -1.34 -8.53 13.51
CA LEU A 61 -0.15 -9.27 13.07
C LEU A 61 -0.06 -10.65 13.71
N GLY A 62 -0.24 -11.68 12.89
CA GLY A 62 0.15 -13.04 13.22
C GLY A 62 1.68 -13.19 13.32
N PRO A 63 2.17 -14.33 13.83
CA PRO A 63 3.60 -14.60 13.93
C PRO A 63 4.29 -14.51 12.56
N GLY A 64 5.47 -13.88 12.52
CA GLY A 64 6.28 -13.75 11.31
C GLY A 64 5.93 -12.56 10.40
N VAL A 65 5.23 -11.56 10.93
CA VAL A 65 5.09 -10.23 10.30
C VAL A 65 5.85 -9.20 11.13
N THR A 66 6.63 -8.35 10.46
CA THR A 66 7.35 -7.22 11.06
C THR A 66 6.72 -5.92 10.59
N ILE A 67 6.53 -4.99 11.51
CA ILE A 67 6.14 -3.61 11.20
C ILE A 67 7.20 -2.65 11.70
N GLU A 68 7.57 -1.71 10.84
CA GLU A 68 8.49 -0.63 11.15
C GLU A 68 7.83 0.71 10.78
N GLN A 69 7.85 1.65 11.72
CA GLN A 69 7.48 3.03 11.39
C GLN A 69 8.52 3.63 10.44
N VAL A 70 8.04 4.39 9.46
CA VAL A 70 8.87 5.10 8.49
C VAL A 70 8.36 6.52 8.29
N THR A 71 9.23 7.37 7.75
CA THR A 71 8.86 8.72 7.32
C THR A 71 9.30 8.92 5.88
N VAL A 72 8.36 9.31 5.02
CA VAL A 72 8.59 9.54 3.59
C VAL A 72 8.10 10.93 3.25
N ASN A 73 8.98 11.80 2.74
CA ASN A 73 8.64 13.19 2.41
C ASN A 73 7.95 13.98 3.54
N GLY A 74 8.24 13.64 4.80
CA GLY A 74 7.61 14.26 5.98
C GLY A 74 6.29 13.62 6.42
N HIS A 75 5.79 12.64 5.66
CA HIS A 75 4.59 11.87 5.98
C HIS A 75 4.95 10.59 6.75
N SER A 76 4.17 10.30 7.79
CA SER A 76 4.31 9.08 8.58
C SER A 76 3.72 7.89 7.83
N GLY A 77 4.34 6.73 8.01
CA GLY A 77 3.89 5.49 7.41
C GLY A 77 4.45 4.27 8.11
N TYR A 78 4.14 3.12 7.53
CA TYR A 78 4.53 1.81 8.04
C TYR A 78 5.06 0.94 6.91
N TRP A 79 6.24 0.38 7.13
CA TRP A 79 6.75 -0.74 6.34
C TRP A 79 6.32 -2.05 6.99
N ILE A 80 5.68 -2.92 6.22
CA ILE A 80 5.15 -4.19 6.68
C ILE A 80 5.77 -5.29 5.84
N SER A 81 6.42 -6.26 6.49
CA SER A 81 7.12 -7.35 5.80
C SER A 81 6.88 -8.71 6.46
N GLY A 82 7.02 -9.78 5.69
CA GLY A 82 6.79 -11.15 6.15
C GLY A 82 5.57 -11.81 5.51
N ARG A 83 4.91 -12.72 6.23
CA ARG A 83 3.74 -13.48 5.72
C ARG A 83 2.58 -12.55 5.30
N PRO A 84 1.62 -13.05 4.49
CA PRO A 84 0.43 -12.28 4.13
C PRO A 84 -0.21 -11.68 5.38
N HIS A 85 -0.37 -10.36 5.37
CA HIS A 85 -0.90 -9.60 6.48
C HIS A 85 -2.20 -8.92 6.07
N GLN A 86 -3.05 -8.70 7.06
CA GLN A 86 -4.22 -7.84 6.95
C GLN A 86 -4.00 -6.67 7.89
N PHE A 87 -4.55 -5.51 7.55
CA PHE A 87 -4.56 -4.36 8.42
C PHE A 87 -5.86 -3.59 8.23
N VAL A 88 -6.16 -2.71 9.17
CA VAL A 88 -7.36 -1.87 9.12
C VAL A 88 -6.90 -0.44 8.89
N ILE A 89 -7.58 0.24 7.98
CA ILE A 89 -7.43 1.69 7.79
C ILE A 89 -8.68 2.38 8.32
N THR A 90 -8.59 3.67 8.58
CA THR A 90 -9.77 4.49 8.77
C THR A 90 -10.10 5.18 7.45
N ASP A 91 -11.30 4.96 6.92
CA ASP A 91 -11.73 5.56 5.66
C ASP A 91 -12.05 7.07 5.80
N ALA A 92 -12.49 7.69 4.70
CA ALA A 92 -12.80 9.12 4.64
C ALA A 92 -13.98 9.54 5.54
N GLU A 93 -14.88 8.62 5.88
CA GLU A 93 -16.03 8.84 6.76
C GLU A 93 -15.69 8.57 8.24
N GLY A 94 -14.47 8.09 8.53
CA GLY A 94 -14.04 7.76 9.88
C GLY A 94 -14.35 6.31 10.29
N ASN A 95 -14.80 5.47 9.36
CA ASN A 95 -15.13 4.09 9.63
C ASN A 95 -13.88 3.19 9.53
N PRO A 96 -13.72 2.19 10.41
CA PRO A 96 -12.71 1.15 10.24
C PRO A 96 -13.02 0.33 8.98
N TYR A 97 -12.05 0.23 8.07
CA TYR A 97 -12.15 -0.55 6.84
C TYR A 97 -11.04 -1.62 6.81
N PRO A 98 -11.39 -2.92 6.83
CA PRO A 98 -10.42 -4.00 6.67
C PRO A 98 -9.80 -3.98 5.28
N GLU A 99 -8.49 -3.82 5.19
CA GLU A 99 -7.75 -3.85 3.94
C GLU A 99 -7.18 -5.25 3.67
N THR A 100 -7.28 -5.66 2.42
CA THR A 100 -6.73 -6.93 1.95
C THR A 100 -5.64 -6.65 0.93
N LEU A 101 -4.43 -7.15 1.19
CA LEU A 101 -3.35 -7.11 0.20
C LEU A 101 -3.75 -7.85 -1.06
N ARG A 102 -3.50 -7.23 -2.20
CA ARG A 102 -3.79 -7.81 -3.51
C ARG A 102 -2.64 -8.69 -3.98
N LEU A 103 -1.40 -8.34 -3.62
CA LEU A 103 -0.20 -9.09 -4.03
C LEU A 103 0.31 -10.07 -2.96
N ALA A 104 -0.17 -9.94 -1.71
CA ALA A 104 0.24 -10.75 -0.54
C ALA A 104 1.76 -10.76 -0.30
N THR A 105 2.37 -9.58 -0.35
CA THR A 105 3.82 -9.36 -0.26
C THR A 105 4.12 -8.22 0.72
N ASN A 106 5.38 -7.80 0.80
CA ASN A 106 5.77 -6.62 1.57
C ASN A 106 5.02 -5.37 1.09
N THR A 107 4.67 -4.52 2.05
CA THR A 107 3.80 -3.37 1.81
C THR A 107 4.34 -2.14 2.52
N LEU A 108 4.41 -1.02 1.80
CA LEU A 108 4.55 0.30 2.39
C LEU A 108 3.19 0.99 2.40
N VAL A 109 2.79 1.56 3.53
CA VAL A 109 1.57 2.37 3.66
C VAL A 109 1.94 3.74 4.23
N ILE A 110 1.52 4.83 3.59
CA ILE A 110 1.81 6.21 3.99
C ILE A 110 0.49 6.99 4.06
N ASP A 111 0.35 7.85 5.06
CA ASP A 111 -0.72 8.86 5.11
C ASP A 111 -0.19 10.21 4.63
N GLU A 112 -0.56 10.58 3.40
CA GLU A 112 -0.26 11.86 2.78
C GLU A 112 -1.40 12.86 2.96
N GLY A 113 -1.67 13.23 4.22
CA GLY A 113 -2.65 14.27 4.54
C GLY A 113 -4.10 13.87 4.22
N GLY A 114 -4.48 12.63 4.57
CA GLY A 114 -5.80 12.06 4.29
C GLY A 114 -5.90 11.31 2.96
N THR A 115 -4.78 11.15 2.26
CA THR A 115 -4.63 10.21 1.15
C THR A 115 -3.73 9.08 1.60
N LEU A 116 -4.30 7.89 1.71
CA LEU A 116 -3.55 6.68 2.01
C LEU A 116 -2.93 6.16 0.72
N VAL A 117 -1.60 6.14 0.68
CA VAL A 117 -0.82 5.55 -0.39
C VAL A 117 -0.33 4.18 0.06
N ARG A 118 -0.61 3.15 -0.73
CA ARG A 118 -0.13 1.79 -0.51
C ARG A 118 0.73 1.33 -1.68
N ILE A 119 1.89 0.76 -1.38
CA ILE A 119 2.80 0.17 -2.38
C ILE A 119 3.05 -1.28 -2.00
N GLU A 120 2.57 -2.19 -2.82
CA GLU A 120 2.77 -3.64 -2.68
C GLU A 120 3.74 -4.13 -3.76
N GLY A 121 4.72 -4.95 -3.38
CA GLY A 121 5.61 -5.64 -4.33
C GLY A 121 6.64 -6.54 -3.63
N ASP A 122 7.38 -7.35 -4.38
CA ASP A 122 8.59 -8.03 -3.86
C ASP A 122 9.74 -7.02 -3.76
N LEU A 123 9.59 -6.10 -2.81
CA LEU A 123 10.44 -4.93 -2.63
C LEU A 123 11.15 -5.02 -1.29
N SER A 124 12.37 -4.50 -1.26
CA SER A 124 12.97 -4.01 -0.03
C SER A 124 12.28 -2.72 0.44
N LYS A 125 12.40 -2.43 1.74
CA LYS A 125 11.91 -1.18 2.33
C LYS A 125 12.45 0.05 1.59
N ASP A 126 13.74 0.03 1.26
CA ASP A 126 14.39 1.17 0.59
C ASP A 126 13.84 1.38 -0.82
N GLN A 127 13.58 0.30 -1.57
CA GLN A 127 12.93 0.41 -2.89
C GLN A 127 11.52 0.99 -2.77
N ALA A 128 10.71 0.52 -1.81
CA ALA A 128 9.36 1.04 -1.61
C ALA A 128 9.38 2.54 -1.23
N ILE A 129 10.29 2.95 -0.34
CA ILE A 129 10.48 4.37 0.01
C ILE A 129 10.92 5.18 -1.21
N GLN A 130 11.84 4.68 -2.04
CA GLN A 130 12.25 5.37 -3.27
C GLN A 130 11.08 5.55 -4.24
N ILE A 131 10.23 4.53 -4.41
CA ILE A 131 9.04 4.63 -5.24
C ILE A 131 8.10 5.70 -4.68
N ALA A 132 7.77 5.66 -3.38
CA ALA A 132 6.91 6.65 -2.75
C ALA A 132 7.44 8.08 -2.91
N ARG A 133 8.74 8.29 -2.71
CA ARG A 133 9.39 9.60 -2.91
C ARG A 133 9.25 10.15 -4.33
N SER A 134 9.03 9.28 -5.31
CA SER A 134 8.91 9.64 -6.73
C SER A 134 7.46 9.88 -7.19
N MET A 135 6.49 9.91 -6.28
CA MET A 135 5.08 10.17 -6.59
C MET A 135 4.76 11.66 -6.81
N SER A 136 5.71 12.54 -6.51
CA SER A 136 5.65 14.00 -6.69
C SER A 136 5.97 14.47 -8.10
#